data_AF-A0A8D6YE79-F1
#
_entry.id   AF-A0A8D6YE79-F1
#
_cell.length_a   1.000
_cell.length_b   1.000
_cell.length_c   1.000
_cell.angle_alpha   90.00
_cell.angle_beta   90.00
_cell.angle_gamma   90.00
#
_symmetry.space_group_name_H-M   'P 1'
#
loop_
_entity.id
_entity.type
_entity.pdbx_description
1 polymer ?
#
loop_
_entity_poly.entity_id
_entity_poly.type
_entity_poly.pdbx_seq_one_letter_code
_entity_poly.pdbx_strand_id
1 'polypeptide(L)'
;MVTRLIILLALIAVLVGGCVWQEQRVNTAQRERKQALDAKAAAIAERDSAKSSIKVVVEYVDRVQIVREAGATITREIPIYVTQKADAACAIPAGFVRLHDAAATGNPAGPPAGDPDAPAAGITLSGIAGTVAANYTSCHATAAQLSALQDWIDLHAPEPAP
;
A
#
# COMPACT_ATOMS: atom_id res chain seq x y z
N MET A 1 -68.99 3.61 -48.77
CA MET A 1 -68.68 3.49 -47.32
C MET A 1 -67.33 2.81 -47.06
N VAL A 2 -67.02 1.72 -47.76
CA VAL A 2 -65.75 0.96 -47.60
C VAL A 2 -64.48 1.81 -47.76
N THR A 3 -64.40 2.68 -48.78
CA THR A 3 -63.23 3.54 -49.04
C THR A 3 -62.92 4.53 -47.93
N ARG A 4 -63.94 5.11 -47.26
CA ARG A 4 -63.73 6.04 -46.13
C ARG A 4 -63.19 5.30 -44.89
N LEU A 5 -63.62 4.05 -44.68
CA LEU A 5 -63.15 3.21 -43.58
C LEU A 5 -61.67 2.85 -43.75
N ILE A 6 -61.25 2.53 -44.99
CA ILE A 6 -59.85 2.21 -45.33
C ILE A 6 -58.94 3.42 -45.09
N ILE A 7 -59.37 4.62 -45.50
CA ILE A 7 -58.60 5.86 -45.28
C ILE A 7 -58.43 6.16 -43.79
N LEU A 8 -59.49 6.01 -42.99
CA LEU A 8 -59.42 6.19 -41.53
C LEU A 8 -58.46 5.20 -40.86
N LEU A 9 -58.52 3.92 -41.23
CA LEU A 9 -57.60 2.91 -40.70
C LEU A 9 -56.14 3.19 -41.09
N ALA A 10 -55.89 3.66 -42.31
CA ALA A 10 -54.56 4.06 -42.76
C ALA A 10 -54.02 5.26 -41.97
N LEU A 11 -54.85 6.27 -41.72
CA LEU A 11 -54.47 7.44 -40.90
C LEU A 11 -54.17 7.06 -39.45
N ILE A 12 -54.96 6.16 -38.87
CA ILE A 12 -54.72 5.64 -37.51
C ILE A 12 -53.40 4.87 -37.47
N ALA A 13 -53.14 4.01 -38.45
CA ALA A 13 -51.89 3.25 -38.52
C ALA A 13 -50.66 4.17 -38.62
N VAL A 14 -50.75 5.25 -39.39
CA VAL A 14 -49.69 6.27 -39.50
C VAL A 14 -49.48 7.02 -38.18
N LEU A 15 -50.57 7.42 -37.50
CA LEU A 15 -50.49 8.09 -36.20
C LEU A 15 -49.86 7.19 -35.13
N VAL A 16 -50.31 5.94 -35.02
CA VAL A 16 -49.77 4.97 -34.06
C VAL A 16 -48.31 4.66 -34.37
N GLY A 17 -47.96 4.42 -35.64
CA GLY A 17 -46.57 4.20 -36.06
C GLY A 17 -45.67 5.40 -35.73
N GLY A 18 -46.16 6.63 -35.92
CA GLY A 18 -45.46 7.86 -35.55
C GLY A 18 -45.22 7.99 -34.05
N CYS A 19 -46.24 7.71 -33.23
CA CYS A 19 -46.12 7.73 -31.76
C CYS A 19 -45.11 6.69 -31.26
N VAL A 20 -45.18 5.45 -31.74
CA VAL A 20 -44.26 4.37 -31.36
C VAL A 20 -42.82 4.73 -31.77
N TRP A 21 -42.61 5.26 -32.98
CA TRP A 21 -41.28 5.70 -33.43
C TRP A 21 -40.73 6.84 -32.57
N GLN A 22 -41.57 7.81 -32.20
CA GLN A 22 -41.19 8.92 -31.34
C GLN A 22 -40.84 8.46 -29.92
N GLU A 23 -41.66 7.61 -29.31
CA GLU A 23 -41.40 7.04 -27.99
C GLU A 23 -40.11 6.21 -28.01
N GLN A 24 -39.91 5.40 -29.04
CA GLN A 24 -38.70 4.59 -29.18
C GLN A 24 -37.46 5.49 -29.29
N ARG A 25 -37.52 6.56 -30.09
CA ARG A 25 -36.42 7.53 -30.22
C ARG A 25 -36.12 8.26 -28.92
N VAL A 26 -37.15 8.66 -28.17
CA VAL A 26 -36.97 9.33 -26.87
C VAL A 26 -36.38 8.35 -25.85
N ASN A 27 -36.89 7.12 -25.82
CA ASN A 27 -36.38 6.08 -24.92
C ASN A 27 -34.93 5.70 -25.23
N THR A 28 -34.53 5.60 -26.50
CA THR A 28 -33.12 5.34 -26.86
C THR A 28 -32.23 6.51 -26.44
N ALA A 29 -32.64 7.75 -26.72
CA ALA A 29 -31.88 8.94 -26.30
C ALA A 29 -31.73 9.05 -24.77
N GLN A 30 -32.77 8.69 -24.00
CA GLN A 30 -32.70 8.65 -22.54
C GLN A 30 -31.75 7.55 -22.04
N ARG A 31 -31.75 6.36 -22.65
CA ARG A 31 -30.83 5.28 -22.31
C ARG A 31 -29.38 5.66 -22.60
N GLU A 32 -29.11 6.21 -23.77
CA GLU A 32 -27.77 6.69 -24.16
C GLU A 32 -27.28 7.78 -23.21
N ARG A 33 -28.15 8.73 -22.84
CA ARG A 33 -27.82 9.75 -21.84
C ARG A 33 -27.51 9.13 -20.48
N LYS A 34 -28.30 8.17 -20.02
CA LYS A 34 -28.05 7.49 -18.74
C LYS A 34 -26.72 6.72 -18.79
N GLN A 35 -26.47 5.96 -19.84
CA GLN A 35 -25.20 5.26 -20.06
C GLN A 35 -24.02 6.23 -20.11
N ALA A 36 -24.15 7.38 -20.76
CA ALA A 36 -23.11 8.40 -20.80
C ALA A 36 -22.86 9.03 -19.42
N LEU A 37 -23.91 9.26 -18.62
CA LEU A 37 -23.79 9.75 -17.25
C LEU A 37 -23.13 8.70 -16.33
N ASP A 38 -23.54 7.44 -16.44
CA ASP A 38 -22.97 6.33 -15.66
C ASP A 38 -21.50 6.11 -16.03
N ALA A 39 -21.16 6.12 -17.33
CA ALA A 39 -19.78 6.03 -17.81
C ALA A 39 -18.93 7.23 -17.35
N LYS A 40 -19.48 8.44 -17.37
CA LYS A 40 -18.81 9.64 -16.85
C LYS A 40 -18.58 9.53 -15.34
N ALA A 41 -19.56 9.06 -14.59
CA ALA A 41 -19.45 8.86 -13.14
C ALA A 41 -18.36 7.82 -12.81
N ALA A 42 -18.34 6.69 -13.53
CA ALA A 42 -17.31 5.67 -13.41
C ALA A 42 -15.91 6.23 -13.72
N ALA A 43 -15.76 6.99 -14.80
CA ALA A 43 -14.49 7.61 -15.17
C ALA A 43 -14.01 8.65 -14.14
N ILE A 44 -14.94 9.40 -13.53
CA ILE A 44 -14.62 10.33 -12.43
C ILE A 44 -14.14 9.55 -11.21
N ALA A 45 -14.86 8.50 -10.82
CA ALA A 45 -14.51 7.66 -9.68
C ALA A 45 -13.15 6.98 -9.86
N GLU A 46 -12.87 6.44 -11.04
CA GLU A 46 -11.56 5.85 -11.38
C GLU A 46 -10.44 6.88 -11.31
N ARG A 47 -10.67 8.08 -11.86
CA ARG A 47 -9.69 9.18 -11.80
C ARG A 47 -9.44 9.66 -10.37
N ASP A 48 -10.47 9.74 -9.54
CA ASP A 48 -10.34 10.15 -8.14
C ASP A 48 -9.64 9.08 -7.29
N SER A 49 -9.96 7.81 -7.53
CA SER A 49 -9.23 6.66 -6.96
C SER A 49 -7.74 6.69 -7.34
N ALA A 50 -7.41 6.90 -8.63
CA ALA A 50 -6.03 6.99 -9.09
C ALA A 50 -5.26 8.15 -8.45
N LYS A 51 -5.87 9.34 -8.36
CA LYS A 51 -5.27 10.50 -7.69
C LYS A 51 -5.00 10.23 -6.21
N SER A 52 -5.95 9.59 -5.53
CA SER A 52 -5.82 9.30 -4.12
C SER A 52 -4.78 8.22 -3.84
N SER A 53 -4.72 7.18 -4.68
CA SER A 53 -3.64 6.18 -4.66
C SER A 53 -2.26 6.80 -4.86
N ILE A 54 -2.09 7.72 -5.82
CA ILE A 54 -0.81 8.43 -6.02
C ILE A 54 -0.41 9.21 -4.77
N LYS A 55 -1.35 9.90 -4.12
CA LYS A 55 -1.07 10.65 -2.89
C LYS A 55 -0.53 9.74 -1.78
N VAL A 56 -1.17 8.60 -1.56
CA VAL A 56 -0.72 7.61 -0.54
C VAL A 56 0.68 7.08 -0.89
N VAL A 57 0.95 6.80 -2.17
CA VAL A 57 2.26 6.34 -2.63
C VAL A 57 3.36 7.36 -2.33
N VAL A 58 3.14 8.64 -2.68
CA VAL A 58 4.13 9.70 -2.44
C VAL A 58 4.39 9.86 -0.95
N GLU A 59 3.33 9.97 -0.15
CA GLU A 59 3.46 10.23 1.28
C GLU A 59 4.21 9.12 2.02
N TYR A 60 3.98 7.84 1.68
CA TYR A 60 4.71 6.78 2.37
C TYR A 60 6.17 6.67 1.95
N VAL A 61 6.48 6.90 0.67
CA VAL A 61 7.88 6.88 0.19
C VAL A 61 8.68 7.92 0.97
N ASP A 62 8.13 9.12 1.16
CA ASP A 62 8.73 10.17 1.98
C ASP A 62 8.93 9.72 3.43
N ARG A 63 7.91 9.10 4.07
CA ARG A 63 8.02 8.57 5.44
C ARG A 63 9.14 7.52 5.57
N VAL A 64 9.24 6.59 4.63
CA VAL A 64 10.30 5.56 4.63
C VAL A 64 11.67 6.20 4.43
N GLN A 65 11.80 7.20 3.56
CA GLN A 65 13.05 7.91 3.33
C GLN A 65 13.54 8.60 4.62
N ILE A 66 12.66 9.32 5.32
CA ILE A 66 12.99 9.98 6.60
C ILE A 66 13.52 8.96 7.62
N VAL A 67 12.87 7.80 7.74
CA VAL A 67 13.34 6.73 8.65
C VAL A 67 14.74 6.24 8.26
N ARG A 68 15.00 6.04 6.96
CA ARG A 68 16.31 5.58 6.47
C ARG A 68 17.40 6.63 6.70
N GLU A 69 17.10 7.90 6.49
CA GLU A 69 18.02 9.02 6.74
C GLU A 69 18.36 9.17 8.24
N ALA A 70 17.36 9.03 9.12
CA ALA A 70 17.58 9.00 10.56
C ALA A 70 18.48 7.81 10.97
N GLY A 71 18.20 6.62 10.43
CA GLY A 71 19.02 5.43 10.66
C GLY A 71 20.48 5.58 10.18
N ALA A 72 20.69 6.21 9.02
CA ALA A 72 22.02 6.51 8.48
C ALA A 72 22.77 7.49 9.38
N THR A 73 22.09 8.53 9.89
CA THR A 73 22.65 9.48 10.85
C THR A 73 23.11 8.77 12.12
N ILE A 74 22.25 7.94 12.73
CA ILE A 74 22.58 7.17 13.93
C ILE A 74 23.79 6.27 13.66
N THR A 75 23.80 5.54 12.54
CA THR A 75 24.91 4.65 12.16
C THR A 75 26.24 5.39 12.06
N ARG A 76 26.24 6.61 11.51
CA ARG A 76 27.42 7.47 11.40
C ARG A 76 27.92 7.96 12.75
N GLU A 77 27.04 8.13 13.72
CA GLU A 77 27.36 8.58 15.07
C GLU A 77 27.91 7.47 15.97
N ILE A 78 27.67 6.19 15.65
CA ILE A 78 28.17 5.05 16.41
C ILE A 78 29.67 5.13 16.75
N PRO A 79 30.61 5.33 15.81
CA PRO A 79 32.03 5.39 16.17
C PRO A 79 32.41 6.61 17.04
N ILE A 80 31.56 7.63 17.11
CA ILE A 80 31.76 8.81 17.96
C ILE A 80 31.42 8.47 19.42
N TYR A 81 30.34 7.71 19.64
CA TYR A 81 29.83 7.40 20.99
C TYR A 81 30.21 6.01 21.50
N VAL A 82 30.48 5.06 20.61
CA VAL A 82 31.02 3.72 20.87
C VAL A 82 32.43 3.68 20.28
N THR A 83 33.37 4.20 21.07
CA THR A 83 34.76 4.40 20.63
C THR A 83 35.54 3.08 20.55
N GLN A 84 36.67 3.09 19.84
CA GLN A 84 37.61 1.95 19.83
C GLN A 84 38.11 1.58 21.24
N LYS A 85 38.20 2.54 22.18
CA LYS A 85 38.53 2.26 23.58
C LYS A 85 37.43 1.43 24.25
N ALA A 86 36.16 1.73 23.97
CA ALA A 86 35.04 0.96 24.48
C ALA A 86 35.00 -0.44 23.87
N ASP A 87 35.26 -0.56 22.56
CA ASP A 87 35.40 -1.87 21.89
C ASP A 87 36.51 -2.72 22.52
N ALA A 88 37.68 -2.14 22.77
CA ALA A 88 38.80 -2.85 23.40
C ALA A 88 38.55 -3.21 24.88
N ALA A 89 37.72 -2.44 25.58
CA ALA A 89 37.38 -2.67 26.97
C ALA A 89 36.23 -3.68 27.17
N CYS A 90 35.47 -3.98 26.12
CA CYS A 90 34.28 -4.83 26.18
C CYS A 90 34.38 -5.98 25.17
N ALA A 91 34.85 -7.13 25.63
CA ALA A 91 34.81 -8.36 24.86
C ALA A 91 33.38 -8.90 24.79
N ILE A 92 32.92 -9.25 23.58
CA ILE A 92 31.60 -9.84 23.36
C ILE A 92 31.69 -11.37 23.51
N PRO A 93 30.92 -11.99 24.41
CA PRO A 93 30.95 -13.45 24.58
C PRO A 93 30.40 -14.21 23.36
N ALA A 94 30.99 -15.36 23.04
CA ALA A 94 30.52 -16.25 21.98
C ALA A 94 29.08 -16.73 22.23
N GLY A 95 28.70 -16.94 23.49
CA GLY A 95 27.33 -17.28 23.88
C GLY A 95 26.31 -16.20 23.52
N PHE A 96 26.68 -14.92 23.67
CA PHE A 96 25.83 -13.80 23.27
C PHE A 96 25.60 -13.80 21.75
N VAL A 97 26.68 -13.88 20.96
CA VAL A 97 26.60 -13.87 19.49
C VAL A 97 25.74 -15.02 18.98
N ARG A 98 25.94 -16.22 19.55
CA ARG A 98 25.15 -17.41 19.20
C ARG A 98 23.65 -17.20 19.40
N LEU A 99 23.23 -16.61 20.52
CA LEU A 99 21.81 -16.36 20.78
C LEU A 99 21.27 -15.20 19.94
N HIS A 100 22.08 -14.16 19.72
CA HIS A 100 21.74 -13.05 18.83
C HIS A 100 21.47 -13.55 17.41
N ASP A 101 22.34 -14.39 16.85
CA ASP A 101 22.22 -14.89 15.48
C ASP A 101 21.04 -15.88 15.32
N ALA A 102 20.79 -16.69 16.35
CA ALA A 102 19.59 -17.52 16.43
C ALA A 102 18.30 -16.67 16.40
N ALA A 103 18.26 -15.58 17.17
CA ALA A 103 17.14 -14.65 17.14
C ALA A 103 17.00 -13.97 15.77
N ALA A 104 18.11 -13.54 15.16
CA ALA A 104 18.12 -12.89 13.84
C ALA A 104 17.62 -13.82 12.72
N THR A 105 17.91 -15.13 12.80
CA THR A 105 17.46 -16.13 11.82
C THR A 105 16.09 -16.72 12.13
N GLY A 106 15.57 -16.52 13.34
CA GLY A 106 14.33 -17.15 13.82
C GLY A 106 14.46 -18.65 14.09
N ASN A 107 15.68 -19.19 14.12
CA ASN A 107 15.93 -20.61 14.37
C ASN A 107 16.58 -20.82 15.74
N PRO A 108 16.23 -21.89 16.49
CA PRO A 108 16.88 -22.20 17.75
C PRO A 108 18.40 -22.31 17.57
N ALA A 109 19.14 -21.71 18.49
CA ALA A 109 20.57 -21.90 18.55
C ALA A 109 20.84 -23.39 18.80
N GLY A 110 21.57 -24.07 17.90
CA GLY A 110 21.80 -25.52 17.88
C GLY A 110 22.52 -26.08 19.12
N PRO A 111 23.21 -27.23 19.07
CA PRO A 111 23.93 -27.72 20.27
C PRO A 111 24.98 -26.70 20.78
N PRO A 112 25.36 -26.75 22.07
CA PRO A 112 26.43 -25.91 22.61
C PRO A 112 27.71 -26.04 21.78
N ALA A 113 28.36 -24.92 21.50
CA ALA A 113 29.60 -24.87 20.73
C ALA A 113 30.67 -24.13 21.54
N GLY A 114 31.58 -24.89 22.16
CA GLY A 114 32.69 -24.34 22.93
C GLY A 114 32.28 -23.66 24.24
N ASP A 115 33.20 -22.85 24.77
CA ASP A 115 33.01 -22.04 25.97
C ASP A 115 32.15 -20.80 25.65
N PRO A 116 30.96 -20.64 26.26
CA PRO A 116 30.09 -19.49 26.01
C PRO A 116 30.68 -18.14 26.47
N ASP A 117 31.61 -18.15 27.43
CA ASP A 117 32.23 -16.95 27.99
C ASP A 117 33.49 -16.52 27.20
N ALA A 118 33.96 -17.36 26.27
CA ALA A 118 35.08 -17.02 25.40
C ALA A 118 34.73 -15.83 24.48
N PRO A 119 35.69 -14.92 24.20
CA PRO A 119 35.44 -13.78 23.33
C PRO A 119 35.18 -14.21 21.89
N ALA A 120 34.14 -13.64 21.27
CA ALA A 120 33.86 -13.81 19.85
C ALA A 120 34.82 -12.96 19.01
N ALA A 121 35.72 -13.63 18.28
CA ALA A 121 36.71 -12.96 17.45
C ALA A 121 36.05 -12.10 16.35
N GLY A 122 36.50 -10.86 16.21
CA GLY A 122 36.03 -9.94 15.16
C GLY A 122 34.68 -9.27 15.41
N ILE A 123 34.03 -9.53 16.55
CA ILE A 123 32.79 -8.86 16.94
C ILE A 123 33.10 -7.76 17.95
N THR A 124 32.81 -6.52 17.57
CA THR A 124 33.00 -5.34 18.43
C THR A 124 31.68 -4.83 18.98
N LEU A 125 31.73 -4.09 20.09
CA LEU A 125 30.56 -3.44 20.68
C LEU A 125 29.94 -2.44 19.69
N SER A 126 30.77 -1.67 18.99
CA SER A 126 30.37 -0.76 17.91
C SER A 126 29.72 -1.49 16.74
N GLY A 127 30.22 -2.68 16.38
CA GLY A 127 29.65 -3.53 15.35
C GLY A 127 28.24 -3.98 15.70
N ILE A 128 28.03 -4.44 16.93
CA ILE A 128 26.69 -4.81 17.44
C ILE A 128 25.76 -3.61 17.44
N ALA A 129 26.22 -2.45 17.92
CA ALA A 129 25.43 -1.22 17.88
C ALA A 129 24.99 -0.88 16.43
N GLY A 130 25.87 -1.09 15.44
CA GLY A 130 25.56 -0.92 14.03
C GLY A 130 24.48 -1.87 13.54
N THR A 131 24.62 -3.16 13.85
CA THR A 131 23.63 -4.18 13.50
C THR A 131 22.27 -3.91 14.14
N VAL A 132 22.23 -3.51 15.42
CA VAL A 132 21.00 -3.17 16.12
C VAL A 132 20.34 -1.92 15.55
N ALA A 133 21.12 -0.87 15.27
CA ALA A 133 20.61 0.34 14.63
C ALA A 133 20.00 0.05 13.23
N ALA A 134 20.67 -0.78 12.44
CA ALA A 134 20.17 -1.20 11.13
C ALA A 134 18.88 -2.03 11.22
N ASN A 135 18.77 -2.90 12.22
CA ASN A 135 17.54 -3.65 12.51
C ASN A 135 16.39 -2.71 12.86
N TYR A 136 16.56 -1.81 13.82
CA TYR A 136 15.50 -0.87 14.19
C TYR A 136 15.09 0.05 13.05
N THR A 137 16.05 0.53 12.25
CA THR A 137 15.76 1.30 11.04
C THR A 137 14.85 0.52 10.09
N SER A 138 15.12 -0.77 9.91
CA SER A 138 14.31 -1.64 9.05
C SER A 138 12.92 -1.90 9.65
N CYS A 139 12.82 -2.12 10.96
CA CYS A 139 11.53 -2.24 11.65
C CYS A 139 10.67 -0.99 11.49
N HIS A 140 11.23 0.21 11.68
CA HIS A 140 10.50 1.46 11.48
C HIS A 140 10.08 1.66 10.02
N ALA A 141 10.92 1.28 9.06
CA ALA A 141 10.58 1.36 7.65
C ALA A 141 9.43 0.41 7.29
N THR A 142 9.46 -0.83 7.81
CA THR A 142 8.37 -1.80 7.63
C THR A 142 7.08 -1.33 8.30
N ALA A 143 7.15 -0.73 9.49
CA ALA A 143 5.99 -0.14 10.15
C ALA A 143 5.37 0.98 9.31
N ALA A 144 6.19 1.87 8.75
CA ALA A 144 5.72 2.94 7.87
C ALA A 144 5.06 2.40 6.59
N GLN A 145 5.58 1.31 6.02
CA GLN A 145 4.97 0.61 4.88
C GLN A 145 3.62 -0.02 5.25
N LEU A 146 3.52 -0.65 6.43
CA LEU A 146 2.27 -1.24 6.89
C LEU A 146 1.19 -0.17 7.14
N SER A 147 1.54 0.95 7.80
CA SER A 147 0.62 2.06 7.97
C SER A 147 0.14 2.63 6.64
N ALA A 148 1.03 2.75 5.65
CA ALA A 148 0.64 3.20 4.32
C ALA A 148 -0.30 2.22 3.60
N LEU A 149 -0.10 0.92 3.78
CA LEU A 149 -1.02 -0.09 3.26
C LEU A 149 -2.39 0.03 3.92
N GLN A 150 -2.43 0.27 5.24
CA GLN A 150 -3.68 0.49 5.97
C GLN A 150 -4.39 1.76 5.46
N ASP A 151 -3.67 2.88 5.32
CA ASP A 151 -4.19 4.13 4.74
C ASP A 151 -4.79 3.89 3.34
N TRP A 152 -4.10 3.08 2.52
CA TRP A 152 -4.57 2.74 1.18
C TRP A 152 -5.84 1.88 1.22
N ILE A 153 -5.90 0.87 2.11
CA ILE A 153 -7.08 0.01 2.26
C ILE A 153 -8.28 0.84 2.72
N ASP A 154 -8.12 1.67 3.75
CA ASP A 154 -9.20 2.48 4.33
C ASP A 154 -9.77 3.46 3.28
N LEU A 155 -8.91 4.01 2.44
CA LEU A 155 -9.30 4.89 1.34
C LEU A 155 -10.13 4.19 0.25
N HIS A 156 -9.94 2.88 0.06
CA HIS A 156 -10.61 2.09 -0.98
C HIS A 156 -11.66 1.13 -0.42
N ALA A 157 -11.88 1.13 0.89
CA ALA A 157 -12.93 0.34 1.52
C ALA A 157 -14.30 0.89 1.08
N PRO A 158 -15.24 0.02 0.65
CA PRO A 158 -16.60 0.45 0.37
C PRO A 158 -17.26 0.95 1.65
N GLU A 159 -18.01 2.04 1.55
CA GLU A 159 -18.79 2.57 2.68
C GLU A 159 -19.75 1.47 3.19
N PRO A 160 -19.82 1.22 4.51
CA PRO A 160 -20.72 0.20 5.04
C PRO A 160 -22.16 0.53 4.63
N ALA A 161 -22.88 -0.47 4.13
CA ALA A 161 -24.28 -0.32 3.78
C ALA A 161 -25.08 0.11 5.03
N PRO A 162 -26.04 1.05 4.89
CA PRO A 162 -26.84 1.57 6.00
C PRO A 162 -27.68 0.51 6.69
#